data_AF-A0A3D4EGC3-F1
#
_entry.id   AF-A0A3D4EGC3-F1
#
_cell.length_a   1.000
_cell.length_b   1.000
_cell.length_c   1.000
_cell.angle_alpha   90.00
_cell.angle_beta   90.00
_cell.angle_gamma   90.00
#
_symmetry.space_group_name_H-M   'P 1'
#
loop_
_entity.id
_entity.type
_entity.pdbx_description
1 polymer ?
#
loop_
_entity_poly.entity_id
_entity_poly.type
_entity_poly.pdbx_seq_one_letter_code
_entity_poly.pdbx_strand_id
1 'polypeptide(L)'
;MLGRINRELGTSVLLTEQRLEEALPMADRCAVMDKGKIICCGNVKAVGRALKGMEHTMFDAMPAAMRIWAGLETSSDCPVTVSEGRAFLSEYAEHHEISPVPVKPAKPAGETVVSAKELWFRYEKDGRDIIKGLDLTVQKGEMLAILGGNGAGKS
;
A
#
# COMPACT_ATOMS: atom_id res chain seq x y z
N MET A 1 17.30 -3.58 -3.16
CA MET A 1 18.57 -3.65 -3.91
C MET A 1 19.14 -2.25 -4.16
N LEU A 2 18.35 -1.31 -4.71
CA LEU A 2 18.79 0.07 -5.00
C LEU A 2 19.32 0.84 -3.78
N GLY A 3 18.57 0.86 -2.67
CA GLY A 3 19.05 1.49 -1.43
C GLY A 3 20.33 0.87 -0.84
N ARG A 4 20.68 -0.35 -1.25
CA ARG A 4 21.94 -0.99 -0.86
C ARG A 4 23.10 -0.51 -1.73
N ILE A 5 22.89 -0.43 -3.05
CA ILE A 5 23.87 0.11 -4.01
C ILE A 5 24.27 1.54 -3.64
N ASN A 6 23.31 2.43 -3.36
CA ASN A 6 23.60 3.79 -2.95
C ASN A 6 24.49 3.85 -1.69
N ARG A 7 24.11 3.11 -0.64
CA ARG A 7 24.82 3.12 0.65
C ARG A 7 26.19 2.44 0.62
N GLU A 8 26.32 1.33 -0.11
CA GLU A 8 27.56 0.56 -0.15
C GLU A 8 28.56 1.11 -1.18
N LEU A 9 28.08 1.70 -2.28
CA LEU A 9 28.93 2.13 -3.40
C LEU A 9 29.01 3.66 -3.56
N GLY A 10 28.35 4.44 -2.68
CA GLY A 10 28.36 5.91 -2.73
C GLY A 10 27.78 6.50 -4.01
N THR A 11 26.96 5.72 -4.74
CA THR A 11 26.44 6.11 -6.05
C THR A 11 25.18 6.96 -5.91
N SER A 12 25.15 8.14 -6.53
CA SER A 12 23.93 8.94 -6.65
C SER A 12 22.92 8.24 -7.55
N VAL A 13 21.69 8.04 -7.07
CA VAL A 13 20.62 7.35 -7.80
C VAL A 13 19.47 8.34 -8.03
N LEU A 14 19.11 8.55 -9.29
CA LEU A 14 17.86 9.20 -9.68
C LEU A 14 16.88 8.11 -10.10
N LEU A 15 15.70 8.08 -9.47
CA LEU A 15 14.69 7.06 -9.66
C LEU A 15 13.33 7.70 -9.95
N THR A 16 12.62 7.17 -10.93
CA THR A 16 11.21 7.47 -11.20
C THR A 16 10.39 6.25 -10.85
N GLU A 17 9.47 6.36 -9.90
CA GLU A 17 8.69 5.23 -9.39
C GLU A 17 7.21 5.57 -9.26
N GLN A 18 6.37 4.54 -9.40
CA GLN A 18 4.93 4.63 -9.14
C GLN A 18 4.58 4.04 -7.77
N ARG A 19 5.45 3.20 -7.20
CA ARG A 19 5.23 2.53 -5.91
C ARG A 19 5.95 3.28 -4.78
N LEU A 20 5.34 4.37 -4.33
CA LEU A 20 5.96 5.27 -3.36
C LEU A 20 6.17 4.65 -1.97
N GLU A 21 5.34 3.67 -1.59
CA GLU A 21 5.46 2.91 -0.33
C GLU A 21 6.86 2.26 -0.18
N GLU A 22 7.47 1.83 -1.29
CA GLU A 22 8.80 1.20 -1.28
C GLU A 22 9.91 2.23 -1.54
N ALA A 23 9.67 3.21 -2.41
CA ALA A 23 10.68 4.16 -2.86
C ALA A 23 11.00 5.25 -1.82
N LEU A 24 9.98 5.84 -1.19
CA LEU A 24 10.18 6.97 -0.28
C LEU A 24 10.95 6.63 1.01
N PRO A 25 10.75 5.45 1.65
CA PRO A 25 11.57 5.03 2.80
C PRO A 25 13.08 4.95 2.54
N MET A 26 13.51 4.80 1.28
CA MET A 26 14.93 4.73 0.93
C MET A 26 15.48 6.03 0.32
N ALA A 27 14.64 7.04 0.11
CA ALA A 27 15.03 8.27 -0.56
C ALA A 27 15.36 9.38 0.45
N ASP A 28 16.46 10.10 0.21
CA ASP A 28 16.79 11.30 0.99
C ASP A 28 15.93 12.50 0.57
N ARG A 29 15.60 12.55 -0.73
CA ARG A 29 14.90 13.65 -1.39
C ARG A 29 13.87 13.13 -2.38
N CYS A 30 12.81 13.91 -2.55
CA CYS A 30 11.77 13.66 -3.54
C CYS A 30 11.46 14.96 -4.29
N ALA A 31 11.13 14.84 -5.57
CA ALA A 31 10.55 15.90 -6.37
C ALA A 31 9.25 15.38 -6.97
N VAL A 32 8.19 16.16 -6.87
CA VAL A 32 6.88 15.81 -7.42
C VAL A 32 6.67 16.64 -8.67
N MET A 33 6.39 15.95 -9.77
CA MET A 33 6.09 16.57 -11.05
C MET A 33 4.61 16.37 -11.38
N ASP A 34 3.91 17.45 -11.69
CA ASP A 34 2.56 17.42 -12.26
C ASP A 34 2.51 18.33 -13.49
N LYS A 35 1.85 17.86 -14.56
CA LYS A 35 1.70 18.59 -15.85
C LYS A 35 3.00 19.21 -16.38
N GLY A 36 4.10 18.45 -16.29
CA GLY A 36 5.42 18.88 -16.79
C GLY A 36 6.13 19.93 -15.94
N LYS A 37 5.66 20.20 -14.71
CA LYS A 37 6.27 21.14 -13.78
C LYS A 37 6.56 20.47 -12.45
N ILE A 38 7.69 20.80 -11.83
CA ILE A 38 7.98 20.40 -10.45
C ILE A 38 7.17 21.29 -9.52
N ILE A 39 6.21 20.70 -8.80
CA ILE A 39 5.32 21.43 -7.89
C ILE A 39 5.90 21.53 -6.47
N CYS A 40 6.72 20.56 -6.07
CA CYS A 40 7.50 20.61 -4.83
C CYS A 40 8.73 19.71 -4.92
N CYS A 41 9.79 20.07 -4.21
CA CYS A 41 11.04 19.30 -4.13
C CYS A 41 11.71 19.55 -2.78
N GLY A 42 12.22 18.50 -2.14
CA GLY A 42 12.85 18.62 -0.83
C GLY A 42 13.12 17.27 -0.20
N ASN A 43 13.32 17.24 1.12
CA ASN A 43 13.32 15.97 1.83
C ASN A 43 11.91 15.34 1.77
N VAL A 44 11.86 14.03 1.91
CA VAL A 44 10.61 13.26 1.76
C VAL A 44 9.50 13.73 2.72
N LYS A 45 9.85 14.06 3.97
CA LYS A 45 8.89 14.55 4.99
C LYS A 45 8.29 15.92 4.61
N ALA A 46 9.11 16.82 4.10
CA ALA A 46 8.72 18.16 3.65
C ALA A 46 7.84 18.08 2.40
N VAL A 47 8.15 17.17 1.47
CA VAL A 47 7.30 16.89 0.31
C VAL A 47 5.94 16.35 0.73
N GLY A 48 5.89 15.39 1.65
CA GLY A 48 4.64 14.88 2.21
C GLY A 48 3.79 15.98 2.84
N ARG A 49 4.38 16.86 3.65
CA ARG A 49 3.71 18.04 4.22
C ARG A 49 3.21 19.00 3.16
N ALA A 50 4.04 19.32 2.17
CA ALA A 50 3.69 20.25 1.11
C ALA A 50 2.49 19.71 0.30
N LEU A 51 2.49 18.43 -0.05
CA LEU A 51 1.37 17.80 -0.75
C LEU A 51 0.09 17.75 0.09
N LYS A 52 0.19 17.44 1.40
CA LYS A 52 -0.94 17.52 2.33
C LYS A 52 -1.53 18.94 2.35
N GLY A 53 -0.69 19.96 2.52
CA GLY A 53 -1.12 21.36 2.60
C GLY A 53 -1.68 21.91 1.28
N MET A 54 -1.30 21.34 0.13
CA MET A 54 -1.89 21.65 -1.17
C MET A 54 -3.19 20.89 -1.45
N GLU A 55 -3.59 19.95 -0.60
CA GLU A 55 -4.68 19.00 -0.84
C GLU A 55 -4.54 18.30 -2.21
N HIS A 56 -3.30 17.98 -2.60
CA HIS A 56 -2.99 17.47 -3.94
C HIS A 56 -3.26 15.97 -4.04
N THR A 57 -3.87 15.51 -5.14
CA THR A 57 -4.28 14.10 -5.35
C THR A 57 -3.14 13.09 -5.28
N MET A 58 -1.91 13.48 -5.66
CA MET A 58 -0.70 12.66 -5.46
C MET A 58 -0.49 12.23 -4.00
N PHE A 59 -1.08 12.93 -3.03
CA PHE A 59 -1.00 12.54 -1.62
C PHE A 59 -1.66 11.17 -1.36
N ASP A 60 -2.65 10.76 -2.16
CA ASP A 60 -3.31 9.45 -2.03
C ASP A 60 -2.37 8.28 -2.33
N ALA A 61 -1.29 8.54 -3.07
CA ALA A 61 -0.26 7.55 -3.37
C ALA A 61 0.88 7.52 -2.32
N MET A 62 0.87 8.42 -1.33
CA MET A 62 1.89 8.45 -0.29
C MET A 62 1.86 7.18 0.58
N PRO A 63 2.99 6.84 1.24
CA PRO A 63 3.08 5.71 2.15
C PRO A 63 1.94 5.70 3.17
N ALA A 64 1.47 4.51 3.55
CA ALA A 64 0.36 4.35 4.48
C ALA A 64 0.57 5.12 5.79
N ALA A 65 1.79 5.13 6.32
CA ALA A 65 2.16 5.89 7.51
C ALA A 65 1.87 7.39 7.36
N MET A 66 2.25 7.99 6.22
CA MET A 66 1.97 9.40 5.92
C MET A 66 0.48 9.68 5.79
N ARG A 67 -0.26 8.80 5.12
CA ARG A 67 -1.71 8.98 4.91
C ARG A 67 -2.48 8.92 6.21
N ILE A 68 -2.10 8.02 7.12
CA ILE A 68 -2.68 7.94 8.47
C ILE A 68 -2.35 9.22 9.24
N TRP A 69 -1.08 9.64 9.28
CA TRP A 69 -0.66 10.89 9.91
C TRP A 69 -1.40 12.12 9.36
N ALA A 70 -1.70 12.14 8.06
CA ALA A 70 -2.40 13.25 7.45
C ALA A 70 -3.87 13.36 7.87
N GLY A 71 -4.51 12.23 8.14
CA GLY A 71 -5.91 12.16 8.59
C GLY A 71 -6.11 12.43 10.09
N LEU A 72 -5.02 12.66 10.85
CA LEU A 72 -5.07 12.94 12.29
C LEU A 72 -4.75 14.40 12.58
N GLU A 73 -5.34 14.93 13.65
CA GLU A 73 -5.01 16.25 14.19
C GLU A 73 -3.72 16.14 15.02
N THR A 74 -2.59 16.50 14.42
CA THR A 74 -1.29 16.35 15.06
C THR A 74 -0.29 17.41 14.58
N SER A 75 0.60 17.83 15.49
CA SER A 75 1.77 18.67 15.20
C SER A 75 3.06 17.86 15.02
N SER A 76 3.00 16.52 15.19
CA SER A 76 4.16 15.63 15.11
C SER A 76 4.75 15.57 13.70
N ASP A 77 6.01 15.11 13.64
CA ASP A 77 6.69 14.92 12.36
C ASP A 77 6.00 13.90 11.45
N CYS A 78 6.03 14.17 10.14
CA CYS A 78 5.45 13.27 9.13
C CYS A 78 6.25 11.96 9.06
N PRO A 79 5.64 10.78 9.36
CA PRO A 79 6.33 9.50 9.31
C PRO A 79 6.41 8.99 7.87
N VAL A 80 7.57 8.49 7.45
CA VAL A 80 7.81 7.95 6.10
C VAL A 80 7.71 6.42 6.12
N THR A 81 8.25 5.79 7.16
CA THR A 81 8.34 4.32 7.26
C THR A 81 7.25 3.73 8.15
N VAL A 82 7.00 2.43 8.01
CA VAL A 82 6.10 1.68 8.91
C VAL A 82 6.53 1.78 10.38
N SER A 83 7.85 1.71 10.65
CA SER A 83 8.37 1.82 12.01
C SER A 83 8.15 3.20 12.62
N GLU A 84 8.39 4.27 11.84
CA GLU A 84 8.08 5.65 12.27
C GLU A 84 6.57 5.83 12.48
N GLY A 85 5.74 5.32 11.57
CA GLY A 85 4.28 5.39 11.69
C GLY A 85 3.74 4.67 12.92
N ARG A 86 4.31 3.51 13.26
CA ARG A 86 3.96 2.79 14.50
C ARG A 86 4.34 3.59 15.74
N ALA A 87 5.56 4.14 15.79
CA ALA A 87 6.00 4.96 16.92
C ALA A 87 5.10 6.19 17.11
N PHE A 88 4.79 6.88 16.02
CA PHE A 88 3.85 8.00 16.00
C PHE A 88 2.47 7.60 16.53
N LEU A 89 1.89 6.49 16.08
CA LEU A 89 0.58 6.05 16.54
C LEU A 89 0.57 5.65 18.01
N SER A 90 1.65 5.05 18.52
CA SER A 90 1.79 4.74 19.94
C SER A 90 1.80 6.01 20.79
N GLU A 91 2.56 7.03 20.41
CA GLU A 91 2.59 8.33 21.10
C GLU A 91 1.23 9.06 21.00
N TYR A 92 0.59 9.00 19.83
CA TYR A 92 -0.73 9.59 19.60
C TYR A 92 -1.79 8.96 20.53
N ALA A 93 -1.73 7.64 20.71
CA ALA A 93 -2.64 6.86 21.56
C ALA A 93 -2.55 7.21 23.06
N GLU A 94 -1.41 7.72 23.53
CA GLU A 94 -1.25 8.13 24.93
C GLU A 94 -2.12 9.35 25.29
N HIS A 95 -2.46 10.16 24.29
CA HIS A 95 -3.14 11.43 24.47
C HIS A 95 -4.55 11.46 23.85
N HIS A 96 -4.97 10.39 23.16
CA HIS A 96 -6.24 10.32 22.45
C HIS A 96 -6.94 8.98 22.73
N GLU A 97 -8.26 9.04 22.93
CA GLU A 97 -9.06 7.84 23.14
C GLU A 97 -9.15 7.01 21.85
N ILE A 98 -8.79 5.72 21.94
CA ILE A 98 -8.92 4.77 20.83
C ILE A 98 -10.13 3.90 21.08
N SER A 99 -11.06 3.94 20.12
CA SER A 99 -12.22 3.06 20.09
C SER A 99 -12.06 1.97 19.03
N PRO A 100 -12.64 0.77 19.25
CA PRO A 100 -12.66 -0.27 18.23
C PRO A 100 -13.43 0.21 17.01
N VAL A 101 -12.93 -0.14 15.83
CA VAL A 101 -13.63 0.17 14.57
C VAL A 101 -14.99 -0.53 14.59
N PRO A 102 -16.10 0.18 14.31
CA PRO A 102 -17.41 -0.43 14.23
C PRO A 102 -17.39 -1.61 13.26
N VAL A 103 -17.74 -2.80 13.75
CA VAL A 103 -17.86 -3.98 12.90
C VAL A 103 -19.03 -3.71 11.94
N LYS A 104 -18.73 -3.48 10.66
CA LYS A 104 -19.78 -3.44 9.65
C LYS A 104 -20.46 -4.81 9.64
N PRO A 105 -21.78 -4.89 9.86
CA PRO A 105 -22.48 -6.16 9.82
C PRO A 105 -22.20 -6.82 8.47
N ALA A 106 -21.87 -8.11 8.50
CA ALA A 106 -21.71 -8.90 7.28
C ALA A 106 -23.00 -8.74 6.47
N LYS A 107 -22.86 -8.36 5.20
CA LYS A 107 -24.03 -8.34 4.32
C LYS A 107 -24.60 -9.77 4.30
N PRO A 108 -25.93 -9.94 4.43
CA PRO A 108 -26.54 -11.26 4.34
C PRO A 108 -26.12 -11.91 3.02
N ALA A 109 -25.93 -13.23 3.08
CA ALA A 109 -25.45 -14.00 1.94
C ALA A 109 -26.34 -13.75 0.72
N GLY A 110 -25.77 -13.12 -0.30
CA GLY A 110 -26.48 -12.81 -1.53
C GLY A 110 -26.71 -14.05 -2.38
N GLU A 111 -27.41 -13.88 -3.50
CA GLU A 111 -27.48 -14.86 -4.56
C GLU A 111 -26.06 -15.29 -4.99
N THR A 112 -25.77 -16.60 -5.04
CA THR A 112 -24.50 -17.11 -5.56
C THR A 112 -24.43 -16.85 -7.06
N VAL A 113 -23.39 -16.13 -7.49
CA VAL A 113 -23.16 -15.79 -8.92
C VAL A 113 -22.02 -16.60 -9.53
N VAL A 114 -21.07 -17.09 -8.72
CA VAL A 114 -20.01 -18.00 -9.15
C VAL A 114 -19.89 -19.12 -8.12
N SER A 115 -19.80 -20.37 -8.59
CA SER A 115 -19.49 -21.52 -7.76
C SER A 115 -18.57 -22.47 -8.51
N ALA A 116 -17.50 -22.90 -7.84
CA ALA A 116 -16.61 -23.95 -8.28
C ALA A 116 -16.40 -24.90 -7.10
N LYS A 117 -16.46 -26.20 -7.37
CA LYS A 117 -16.19 -27.25 -6.38
C LYS A 117 -15.10 -28.15 -6.92
N GLU A 118 -14.15 -28.50 -6.07
CA GLU A 118 -13.00 -29.34 -6.39
C GLU A 118 -12.37 -28.94 -7.72
N LEU A 119 -12.06 -27.64 -7.92
CA LEU A 119 -11.45 -27.19 -9.17
C LEU A 119 -9.98 -27.62 -9.22
N TRP A 120 -9.59 -28.31 -10.30
CA TRP A 120 -8.22 -28.65 -10.63
C TRP A 120 -7.83 -28.04 -11.97
N PHE A 121 -6.60 -27.54 -12.08
CA PHE A 121 -6.10 -26.95 -13.32
C PHE A 121 -4.61 -27.19 -13.52
N ARG A 122 -4.24 -27.57 -14.74
CA ARG A 122 -2.85 -27.67 -15.23
C ARG A 122 -2.78 -27.19 -16.68
N TYR A 123 -1.64 -26.60 -17.07
CA TYR A 123 -1.42 -26.10 -18.43
C TYR A 123 -1.13 -27.23 -19.42
N GLU A 124 -0.19 -28.11 -19.07
CA GLU A 124 0.22 -29.24 -19.90
C GLU A 124 -0.31 -30.54 -19.30
N LYS A 125 -0.63 -31.53 -20.15
CA LYS A 125 -1.19 -32.81 -19.72
C LYS A 125 -0.32 -33.52 -18.67
N ASP A 126 1.00 -33.49 -18.88
CA ASP A 126 2.00 -34.09 -17.99
C ASP A 126 2.65 -33.07 -17.04
N GLY A 127 2.09 -31.86 -16.96
CA GLY A 127 2.55 -30.80 -16.07
C GLY A 127 2.05 -30.95 -14.64
N ARG A 128 2.56 -30.09 -13.76
CA ARG A 128 2.12 -29.99 -12.35
C ARG A 128 0.76 -29.29 -12.27
N ASP A 129 -0.14 -29.78 -11.42
CA ASP A 129 -1.37 -29.04 -11.12
C ASP A 129 -1.03 -27.73 -10.40
N ILE A 130 -1.56 -26.65 -10.96
CA ILE A 130 -1.41 -25.28 -10.47
C ILE A 130 -2.53 -24.96 -9.48
N ILE A 131 -3.76 -25.37 -9.80
CA ILE A 131 -4.91 -25.33 -8.87
C ILE A 131 -5.26 -26.77 -8.51
N LYS A 132 -5.48 -27.04 -7.22
CA LYS A 132 -5.78 -28.38 -6.69
C LYS A 132 -6.93 -28.30 -5.70
N GLY A 133 -8.07 -28.90 -6.05
CA GLY A 133 -9.23 -29.01 -5.15
C GLY A 133 -9.74 -27.68 -4.63
N LEU A 134 -9.77 -26.62 -5.45
CA LEU A 134 -10.26 -25.31 -5.03
C LEU A 134 -11.79 -25.32 -4.97
N ASP A 135 -12.33 -25.08 -3.78
CA ASP A 135 -13.73 -24.72 -3.57
C ASP A 135 -13.85 -23.19 -3.50
N LEU A 136 -14.67 -22.62 -4.36
CA LEU A 136 -14.89 -21.18 -4.45
C LEU A 136 -16.37 -20.87 -4.62
N THR A 137 -16.88 -19.92 -3.85
CA THR A 137 -18.23 -19.37 -4.02
C THR A 137 -18.13 -17.86 -3.96
N VAL A 138 -18.72 -17.17 -4.93
CA VAL A 138 -18.82 -15.71 -4.96
C VAL A 138 -20.28 -15.32 -5.04
N GLN A 139 -20.69 -14.40 -4.17
CA GLN A 139 -22.05 -13.91 -4.05
C GLN A 139 -22.22 -12.55 -4.74
N LYS A 140 -23.47 -12.25 -5.12
CA LYS A 140 -23.82 -10.98 -5.75
C LYS A 140 -23.48 -9.80 -4.83
N GLY A 141 -22.62 -8.90 -5.33
CA GLY A 141 -22.18 -7.72 -4.59
C GLY A 141 -21.03 -7.99 -3.60
N GLU A 142 -20.48 -9.20 -3.59
CA GLU A 142 -19.25 -9.53 -2.88
C GLU A 142 -18.03 -8.97 -3.62
N MET A 143 -17.06 -8.46 -2.87
CA MET A 143 -15.75 -8.07 -3.39
C MET A 143 -14.72 -9.08 -2.89
N LEU A 144 -14.37 -10.02 -3.74
CA LEU A 144 -13.37 -11.05 -3.45
C LEU A 144 -12.01 -10.65 -4.05
N ALA A 145 -10.95 -10.74 -3.25
CA ALA A 145 -9.57 -10.52 -3.71
C ALA A 145 -8.75 -11.81 -3.55
N ILE A 146 -8.04 -12.22 -4.61
CA ILE A 146 -7.12 -13.35 -4.59
C ILE A 146 -5.69 -12.81 -4.48
N LEU A 147 -5.00 -13.12 -3.39
CA LEU A 147 -3.65 -12.65 -3.10
C LEU A 147 -2.65 -13.81 -3.13
N GLY A 148 -1.40 -13.52 -3.51
CA GLY A 148 -0.32 -14.51 -3.55
C GLY A 148 0.83 -14.08 -4.44
N GLY A 149 1.98 -14.75 -4.32
CA GLY A 149 3.18 -14.46 -5.10
C GLY A 149 3.01 -14.70 -6.61
N ASN A 150 3.95 -14.20 -7.42
CA ASN A 150 3.99 -14.47 -8.85
C ASN A 150 4.10 -15.99 -9.10
N GLY A 151 3.35 -16.50 -10.09
CA GLY A 151 3.31 -17.93 -10.40
C GLY A 151 2.46 -18.80 -9.46
N ALA A 152 1.78 -18.22 -8.47
CA ALA A 152 0.92 -18.96 -7.55
C ALA A 152 -0.42 -19.46 -8.13
N GLY A 153 -0.66 -19.29 -9.45
CA GLY A 153 -1.90 -19.73 -10.08
C GLY A 153 -3.08 -18.78 -9.98
N LYS A 154 -2.82 -17.47 -9.84
CA LYS A 154 -3.87 -16.43 -9.71
C LYS A 154 -4.50 -15.99 -11.04
N SER A 155 -3.84 -16.28 -12.18
CA SER A 155 -4.18 -15.84 -13.54
C SER A 155 -4.58 -17.02 -14.40
#